data_AF-A0AAU8FJ78-F1
#
_entry.id   AF-A0AAU8FJ78-F1
#
_cell.length_a   1.000
_cell.length_b   1.000
_cell.length_c   1.000
_cell.angle_alpha   90.00
_cell.angle_beta   90.00
_cell.angle_gamma   90.00
#
_symmetry.space_group_name_H-M   'P 1'
#
loop_
_entity.id
_entity.type
_entity.pdbx_description
1 polymer ?
#
loop_
_entity_poly.entity_id
_entity_poly.type
_entity_poly.pdbx_seq_one_letter_code
_entity_poly.pdbx_strand_id
1 'polypeptide(L)'
;MTIEQIATRLADYCRKEQFTQALEELYADNAVSTEPFEFPGFDKETKGLKAMTAKDRKFSAMVESRHGTTVSEPLIAGNSFCFVLTMDMKMKNRDREKLTELCVYTVADGKIISEQFFI
;
A
#
# COMPACT_ATOMS: atom_id res chain seq x y z
N MET A 1 14.23 9.73 6.79
CA MET A 1 13.25 9.64 7.90
C MET A 1 13.58 8.40 8.73
N THR A 2 13.23 8.36 10.03
CA THR A 2 13.38 7.11 10.80
C THR A 2 12.29 6.12 10.43
N ILE A 3 12.45 4.84 10.77
CA ILE A 3 11.44 3.81 10.47
C ILE A 3 10.13 4.07 11.21
N GLU A 4 10.19 4.57 12.44
CA GLU A 4 9.00 4.94 13.23
C GLU A 4 8.22 6.06 12.55
N GLN A 5 8.92 7.10 12.06
CA GLN A 5 8.30 8.19 11.32
C GLN A 5 7.65 7.70 10.02
N ILE A 6 8.32 6.81 9.28
CA ILE A 6 7.79 6.24 8.04
C ILE A 6 6.56 5.39 8.32
N ALA A 7 6.64 4.49 9.30
CA ALA A 7 5.55 3.57 9.65
C ALA A 7 4.30 4.33 10.13
N THR A 8 4.46 5.31 11.02
CA THR A 8 3.35 6.16 11.49
C THR A 8 2.75 6.97 10.34
N ARG A 9 3.57 7.61 9.50
CA ARG A 9 3.05 8.40 8.37
C ARG A 9 2.36 7.55 7.33
N LEU A 10 2.90 6.39 7.01
CA LEU A 10 2.27 5.49 6.05
C LEU A 10 0.91 5.02 6.57
N ALA A 11 0.84 4.59 7.83
CA ALA A 11 -0.44 4.20 8.44
C ALA A 11 -1.46 5.34 8.41
N ASP A 12 -1.04 6.58 8.72
CA ASP A 12 -1.91 7.75 8.68
C ASP A 12 -2.38 8.11 7.27
N TYR A 13 -1.51 8.01 6.27
CA TYR A 13 -1.91 8.21 4.88
C TYR A 13 -2.91 7.15 4.43
N CYS A 14 -2.68 5.88 4.76
CA CYS A 14 -3.61 4.79 4.45
C CYS A 14 -4.97 5.01 5.12
N ARG A 15 -5.02 5.40 6.41
CA ARG A 15 -6.28 5.73 7.12
C ARG A 15 -7.05 6.88 6.46
N LYS A 16 -6.34 7.82 5.84
CA LYS A 16 -6.91 8.97 5.12
C LYS A 16 -7.11 8.71 3.63
N GLU A 17 -6.83 7.49 3.16
CA GLU A 17 -6.92 7.09 1.75
C GLU A 17 -6.02 7.91 0.81
N GLN A 18 -4.91 8.43 1.35
CA GLN A 18 -3.91 9.27 0.68
C GLN A 18 -2.75 8.43 0.12
N PHE A 19 -3.08 7.35 -0.60
CA PHE A 19 -2.11 6.37 -1.10
C PHE A 19 -1.09 6.99 -2.08
N THR A 20 -1.54 7.86 -2.97
CA THR A 20 -0.65 8.54 -3.92
C THR A 20 0.37 9.43 -3.19
N GLN A 21 -0.04 10.15 -2.14
CA GLN A 21 0.86 10.98 -1.33
C GLN A 21 1.87 10.13 -0.57
N ALA A 22 1.47 8.96 -0.08
CA ALA A 22 2.39 8.03 0.56
C ALA A 22 3.48 7.57 -0.41
N LEU A 23 3.13 7.21 -1.66
CA LEU A 23 4.08 6.86 -2.71
C LEU A 23 5.09 7.99 -2.96
N GLU A 24 4.61 9.22 -3.15
CA GLU A 24 5.46 10.39 -3.45
C GLU A 24 6.42 10.74 -2.31
N GLU A 25 5.96 10.67 -1.05
CA GLU A 25 6.79 11.08 0.09
C GLU A 25 7.68 9.96 0.60
N LEU A 26 7.18 8.73 0.70
CA LEU A 26 7.79 7.70 1.55
C LEU A 26 8.61 6.67 0.78
N TYR A 27 8.39 6.50 -0.52
CA TYR A 27 9.00 5.42 -1.31
C TYR A 27 10.30 5.86 -2.00
N ALA A 28 11.18 4.89 -2.23
CA ALA A 28 12.36 5.04 -3.07
C ALA A 28 11.98 4.93 -4.56
N ASP A 29 12.74 5.59 -5.44
CA ASP A 29 12.49 5.58 -6.88
C ASP A 29 12.51 4.17 -7.49
N ASN A 30 13.29 3.26 -6.89
CA ASN A 30 13.46 1.86 -7.31
C ASN A 30 12.65 0.86 -6.45
N ALA A 31 11.67 1.32 -5.67
CA ALA A 31 10.90 0.45 -4.78
C ALA A 31 10.15 -0.67 -5.54
N VAL A 32 9.87 -1.77 -4.85
CA VAL A 32 9.17 -2.93 -5.42
C VAL A 32 7.89 -3.23 -4.64
N SER A 33 6.79 -3.43 -5.36
CA SER A 33 5.49 -3.80 -4.80
C SER A 33 5.14 -5.24 -5.20
N THR A 34 4.83 -6.09 -4.21
CA THR A 34 4.50 -7.50 -4.44
C THR A 34 3.09 -7.83 -3.94
N GLU A 35 2.21 -8.21 -4.85
CA GLU A 35 0.85 -8.64 -4.57
C GLU A 35 0.80 -10.10 -4.05
N PRO A 36 -0.27 -10.49 -3.31
CA PRO A 36 -0.42 -11.86 -2.83
C PRO A 36 -0.51 -12.85 -4.02
N PHE A 37 -1.21 -12.43 -5.08
CA PHE A 37 -1.43 -13.19 -6.31
C PHE A 37 -1.37 -12.28 -7.53
N GLU A 38 -1.14 -12.86 -8.70
CA GLU A 38 -1.35 -12.17 -9.96
C GLU A 38 -2.85 -12.09 -10.27
N PHE A 39 -3.32 -10.92 -10.72
CA PHE A 39 -4.71 -10.71 -11.10
C PHE A 39 -4.80 -10.12 -12.50
N PRO A 40 -5.91 -10.32 -13.24
CA PRO A 40 -6.06 -9.72 -14.56
C PRO A 40 -5.81 -8.20 -14.55
N GLY A 41 -4.73 -7.77 -15.19
CA GLY A 41 -4.31 -6.37 -15.27
C GLY A 41 -3.41 -5.89 -14.12
N PHE A 42 -3.02 -6.74 -13.18
CA PHE A 42 -2.05 -6.42 -12.13
C PHE A 42 -1.03 -7.56 -12.02
N ASP A 43 0.20 -7.26 -12.44
CA ASP A 43 1.32 -8.18 -12.30
C ASP A 43 1.57 -8.44 -10.81
N LYS A 44 2.04 -9.66 -10.49
CA LYS A 44 2.40 -10.01 -9.12
C LYS A 44 3.46 -9.06 -8.54
N GLU A 45 4.39 -8.57 -9.37
CA GLU A 45 5.48 -7.70 -8.96
C GLU A 45 5.49 -6.44 -9.82
N THR A 46 5.53 -5.26 -9.20
CA THR A 46 5.66 -3.96 -9.86
C THR A 46 6.92 -3.26 -9.39
N LYS A 47 7.78 -2.83 -10.32
CA LYS A 47 9.10 -2.23 -10.01
C LYS A 47 9.18 -0.76 -10.37
N GLY A 48 9.71 0.02 -9.43
CA GLY A 48 9.98 1.44 -9.58
C GLY A 48 8.76 2.30 -9.25
N LEU A 49 9.02 3.43 -8.60
CA LEU A 49 7.99 4.34 -8.09
C LEU A 49 7.03 4.80 -9.20
N LYS A 50 7.54 5.09 -10.40
CA LYS A 50 6.71 5.48 -11.54
C LYS A 50 5.69 4.40 -11.93
N ALA A 51 6.08 3.13 -11.91
CA ALA A 51 5.18 2.03 -12.23
C ALA A 51 4.18 1.79 -11.08
N MET A 52 4.63 1.89 -9.83
CA MET A 52 3.77 1.81 -8.64
C MET A 52 2.72 2.92 -8.62
N THR A 53 3.07 4.17 -8.96
CA THR A 53 2.12 5.27 -9.10
C THR A 53 1.12 5.03 -10.24
N ALA A 54 1.56 4.46 -11.36
CA ALA A 54 0.65 4.10 -12.44
C ALA A 54 -0.34 2.98 -12.02
N LYS A 55 0.15 2.00 -11.25
CA LYS A 55 -0.67 0.95 -10.64
C LYS A 55 -1.71 1.52 -9.66
N ASP A 56 -1.30 2.41 -8.75
CA ASP A 56 -2.22 3.10 -7.81
C ASP A 56 -3.31 3.88 -8.54
N ARG A 57 -2.94 4.64 -9.59
CA ARG A 57 -3.91 5.36 -10.42
C ARG A 57 -4.89 4.41 -11.12
N LYS A 58 -4.39 3.29 -11.65
CA LYS A 58 -5.22 2.27 -12.29
C LYS A 58 -6.19 1.65 -11.30
N PHE A 59 -5.72 1.26 -10.12
CA PHE A 59 -6.55 0.73 -9.05
C PHE A 59 -7.62 1.73 -8.61
N SER A 60 -7.23 2.98 -8.32
CA SER A 60 -8.15 4.05 -7.93
C SER A 60 -9.21 4.34 -9.02
N ALA A 61 -8.87 4.20 -10.31
CA ALA A 61 -9.84 4.35 -11.40
C ALA A 61 -10.85 3.21 -11.50
N MET A 62 -10.56 2.04 -10.91
CA MET A 62 -11.45 0.88 -10.85
C MET A 62 -12.38 0.91 -9.63
N VAL A 63 -12.05 1.68 -8.59
CA VAL A 63 -12.91 1.89 -7.43
C VAL A 63 -14.10 2.78 -7.82
N GLU A 64 -15.31 2.32 -7.50
CA GLU A 64 -16.56 3.09 -7.67
C GLU A 64 -16.83 3.95 -6.42
N SER A 65 -16.72 3.36 -5.24
CA SER A 65 -16.87 4.05 -3.96
C SER A 65 -16.05 3.40 -2.85
N ARG A 66 -15.51 4.21 -1.94
CA ARG A 66 -14.90 3.76 -0.68
C ARG A 66 -15.87 4.00 0.47
N HIS A 67 -15.89 3.08 1.41
CA HIS A 67 -16.73 3.11 2.61
C HIS A 67 -15.89 3.15 3.91
N GLY A 68 -14.58 3.26 3.78
CA GLY A 68 -13.64 3.42 4.86
C GLY A 68 -12.43 2.53 4.72
N THR A 69 -11.32 3.01 5.29
CA THR A 69 -10.07 2.26 5.42
C THR A 69 -9.67 2.24 6.88
N THR A 70 -9.39 1.05 7.44
CA THR A 70 -8.85 0.90 8.80
C THR A 70 -7.43 0.36 8.74
N VAL A 71 -6.57 0.86 9.62
CA VAL A 71 -5.17 0.43 9.70
C VAL A 71 -4.81 0.19 11.17
N SER A 72 -4.26 -0.98 11.48
CA SER A 72 -3.75 -1.29 12.83
C SER A 72 -2.57 -0.40 13.20
N GLU A 73 -2.16 -0.44 14.47
CA GLU A 73 -0.87 0.14 14.84
C GLU A 73 0.26 -0.60 14.12
N PRO A 74 1.29 0.10 13.61
CA PRO A 74 2.43 -0.54 13.00
C PRO A 74 3.24 -1.37 14.01
N LEU A 75 3.63 -2.57 13.61
CA LEU A 75 4.63 -3.36 14.31
C LEU A 75 5.97 -3.20 13.60
N ILE A 76 6.99 -2.75 14.33
CA ILE A 76 8.32 -2.44 13.78
C ILE A 76 9.33 -3.47 14.29
N ALA A 77 10.18 -3.97 13.38
CA ALA A 77 11.29 -4.87 13.69
C ALA A 77 12.49 -4.58 12.78
N GLY A 78 13.60 -4.09 13.37
CA GLY A 78 14.81 -3.78 12.63
C GLY A 78 14.57 -2.71 11.56
N ASN A 79 14.81 -3.05 10.29
CA ASN A 79 14.57 -2.16 9.15
C ASN A 79 13.22 -2.42 8.45
N SER A 80 12.34 -3.21 9.04
CA SER A 80 11.05 -3.55 8.46
C SER A 80 9.90 -3.25 9.42
N PHE A 81 8.71 -3.05 8.88
CA PHE A 81 7.50 -2.89 9.67
C PHE A 81 6.31 -3.48 8.94
N CYS A 82 5.23 -3.75 9.66
CA CYS A 82 3.98 -4.20 9.07
C CYS A 82 2.76 -3.60 9.78
N PHE A 83 1.62 -3.63 9.11
CA PHE A 83 0.32 -3.36 9.71
C PHE A 83 -0.77 -4.15 8.97
N VAL A 84 -1.91 -4.33 9.63
CA VAL A 84 -3.12 -4.83 9.00
C VAL A 84 -3.90 -3.65 8.43
N LEU A 85 -4.26 -3.74 7.16
CA LEU A 85 -5.08 -2.77 6.46
C LEU A 85 -6.37 -3.46 5.99
N THR A 86 -7.51 -2.82 6.23
CA THR A 86 -8.80 -3.26 5.68
C THR A 86 -9.42 -2.13 4.89
N MET A 87 -9.78 -2.42 3.65
CA MET A 87 -10.51 -1.51 2.76
C MET A 87 -11.92 -2.03 2.54
N ASP A 88 -12.90 -1.20 2.86
CA ASP A 88 -14.30 -1.44 2.54
C ASP A 88 -14.64 -0.63 1.28
N MET A 89 -14.81 -1.31 0.15
CA MET A 89 -14.94 -0.66 -1.15
C MET A 89 -15.87 -1.40 -2.09
N LYS A 90 -16.41 -0.64 -3.04
CA LYS A 90 -17.12 -1.17 -4.19
C LYS A 90 -16.29 -0.90 -5.43
N MET A 91 -15.92 -1.96 -6.14
CA MET A 91 -15.26 -1.85 -7.45
C MET A 91 -16.33 -1.73 -8.54
N LYS A 92 -16.00 -1.04 -9.63
CA LYS A 92 -16.91 -0.94 -10.79
C LYS A 92 -17.30 -2.33 -11.28
N ASN A 93 -18.60 -2.55 -11.47
CA ASN A 93 -19.18 -3.81 -11.93
C ASN A 93 -18.96 -5.01 -10.97
N ARG A 94 -18.69 -4.75 -9.68
CA ARG A 94 -18.62 -5.77 -8.63
C ARG A 94 -19.48 -5.38 -7.44
N ASP A 95 -19.79 -6.36 -6.61
CA ASP A 95 -20.41 -6.12 -5.32
C ASP A 95 -19.43 -5.45 -4.36
N ARG A 96 -19.96 -4.77 -3.35
CA ARG A 96 -19.16 -4.18 -2.28
C ARG A 96 -18.51 -5.30 -1.46
N GLU A 97 -17.22 -5.15 -1.18
CA GLU A 97 -16.43 -6.13 -0.45
C GLU A 97 -15.50 -5.47 0.56
N LYS A 98 -15.05 -6.27 1.53
CA LYS A 98 -13.97 -5.90 2.46
C LYS A 98 -12.75 -6.72 2.15
N LEU A 99 -11.67 -6.05 1.75
CA LEU A 99 -10.35 -6.65 1.57
C LEU A 99 -9.53 -6.37 2.82
N THR A 100 -8.98 -7.41 3.44
CA THR A 100 -8.07 -7.28 4.59
C THR A 100 -6.73 -7.90 4.23
N GLU A 101 -5.67 -7.14 4.45
CA GLU A 101 -4.31 -7.52 4.10
C GLU A 101 -3.37 -7.28 5.28
N LEU A 102 -2.38 -8.16 5.43
CA LEU A 102 -1.14 -7.82 6.11
C LEU A 102 -0.22 -7.15 5.11
N CYS A 103 0.14 -5.90 5.36
CA CYS A 103 1.09 -5.15 4.55
C CYS A 103 2.46 -5.13 5.25
N VAL A 104 3.49 -5.63 4.59
CA VAL A 104 4.86 -5.69 5.10
C VAL A 104 5.76 -4.78 4.27
N TYR A 105 6.57 -3.97 4.94
CA TYR A 105 7.42 -2.97 4.32
C TYR A 105 8.86 -3.12 4.79
N THR A 106 9.81 -2.88 3.88
CA THR A 106 11.23 -2.78 4.20
C THR A 106 11.75 -1.38 3.87
N VAL A 107 12.54 -0.82 4.79
CA VAL A 107 13.10 0.52 4.72
C VAL A 107 14.62 0.45 4.53
N ALA A 108 15.13 1.31 3.67
CA ALA A 108 16.55 1.62 3.56
C ALA A 108 16.72 3.11 3.23
N ASP A 109 17.78 3.73 3.75
CA ASP A 109 18.11 5.15 3.51
C ASP A 109 16.94 6.12 3.77
N GLY A 110 16.09 5.78 4.74
CA GLY A 110 14.94 6.57 5.13
C GLY A 110 13.80 6.60 4.11
N LYS A 111 13.71 5.58 3.25
CA LYS A 111 12.67 5.36 2.25
C LYS A 111 12.20 3.90 2.25
N ILE A 112 10.95 3.67 1.86
CA ILE A 112 10.42 2.32 1.62
C ILE A 112 11.01 1.80 0.31
N ILE A 113 11.72 0.69 0.37
CA ILE A 113 12.32 0.03 -0.79
C ILE A 113 11.51 -1.17 -1.27
N SER A 114 10.64 -1.72 -0.43
CA SER A 114 9.70 -2.76 -0.84
C SER A 114 8.44 -2.77 0.02
N GLU A 115 7.34 -3.15 -0.61
CA GLU A 115 6.09 -3.53 0.02
C GLU A 115 5.67 -4.92 -0.47
N GLN A 116 5.07 -5.71 0.43
CA GLN A 116 4.51 -7.02 0.12
C GLN A 116 3.21 -7.23 0.89
N PHE A 117 2.19 -7.72 0.21
CA PHE A 117 0.86 -7.93 0.76
C PHE A 117 0.54 -9.43 0.92
N PHE A 118 -0.26 -9.75 1.93
CA PHE A 118 -0.71 -11.11 2.25
C PHE A 118 -2.20 -11.09 2.63
N ILE A 119 -2.98 -12.08 2.16
CA ILE A 119 -4.41 -12.29 2.48
C ILE A 119 -4.67 -13.66 3.10
#